data_AF-A0A0P1AJT4-F1
#
_entry.id   AF-A0A0P1AJT4-F1
#
_cell.length_a   1.000
_cell.length_b   1.000
_cell.length_c   1.000
_cell.angle_alpha   90.00
_cell.angle_beta   90.00
_cell.angle_gamma   90.00
#
_symmetry.space_group_name_H-M   'P 1'
#
loop_
_entity.id
_entity.type
_entity.pdbx_description
1 polymer ?
#
loop_
_entity_poly.entity_id
_entity_poly.type
_entity_poly.pdbx_seq_one_letter_code
_entity_poly.pdbx_strand_id
1 'polypeptide(L)'
;MRIQLRDNSLGNPNSIPETILSDIPANERRFRKKRRSRRRMRISKESMNRLVMNFLVGKGYREVAEAFWRDSGTKPHVDLQSVQDRMSIQQLLLKGHIQEARDKLSGMISDFFEKNSWIDFLLAKQELIELIKVHNIEEALQFAVKNLAPFGQKSPHFLQEIERTMSVIAFKSPLESPLGHLLEQTQRRRVADEVNSAILRSQKEELEPLLPSMVQHFHYMEDQLEAKLSRHPRGISIDDPPCQH
;
A
#
# COMPACT_ATOMS: atom_id res chain seq x y z
N MET A 1 49.77 14.66 48.56
CA MET A 1 49.99 13.33 47.95
C MET A 1 48.71 12.96 47.19
N ARG A 2 48.64 13.25 45.88
CA ARG A 2 47.47 12.95 45.04
C ARG A 2 47.95 12.09 43.87
N ILE A 3 47.45 10.87 43.83
CA ILE A 3 47.69 9.87 42.79
C ILE A 3 46.95 10.37 41.55
N GLN A 4 47.69 10.69 40.48
CA GLN A 4 47.12 10.95 39.15
C GLN A 4 46.97 9.61 38.43
N LEU A 5 45.73 9.25 38.12
CA LEU A 5 45.39 8.17 37.19
C LEU A 5 45.76 8.62 35.77
N ARG A 6 46.47 7.76 35.04
CA ARG A 6 46.81 7.91 33.64
C ARG A 6 45.55 7.82 32.77
N ASP A 7 45.28 8.86 32.00
CA ASP A 7 44.37 8.79 30.86
C ASP A 7 45.07 8.09 29.69
N ASN A 8 44.61 6.88 29.37
CA ASN A 8 44.94 6.15 28.16
C ASN A 8 44.14 6.77 26.99
N SER A 9 44.75 7.71 26.27
CA SER A 9 44.26 8.13 24.96
C SER A 9 44.56 7.03 23.93
N LEU A 10 43.62 6.09 23.76
CA LEU A 10 43.64 5.14 22.65
C LEU A 10 43.52 5.91 21.34
N GLY A 11 44.65 6.04 20.63
CA GLY A 11 44.72 6.58 19.29
C GLY A 11 43.85 5.77 18.33
N ASN A 12 43.17 6.49 17.44
CA ASN A 12 42.35 5.92 16.37
C ASN A 12 43.21 5.00 15.47
N PRO A 13 42.87 3.70 15.34
CA PRO A 13 43.68 2.73 14.59
C PRO A 13 43.59 2.88 13.06
N ASN A 14 42.85 3.86 12.54
CA ASN A 14 42.66 4.08 11.09
C ASN A 14 43.46 5.23 10.49
N SER A 15 44.46 5.76 11.20
CA SER A 15 45.36 6.78 10.64
C SER A 15 46.52 6.10 9.91
N ILE A 16 46.32 5.77 8.63
CA ILE A 16 47.44 5.44 7.74
C ILE A 16 48.26 6.73 7.54
N PRO A 17 49.58 6.74 7.76
CA PRO A 17 50.41 7.93 7.60
C PRO A 17 50.34 8.46 6.16
N GLU A 18 50.29 9.79 6.02
CA GLU A 18 50.13 10.56 4.76
C GLU A 18 51.20 10.29 3.68
N THR A 19 52.19 9.45 3.95
CA THR A 19 53.32 9.16 3.08
C THR A 19 52.96 8.20 1.93
N ILE A 20 51.78 7.58 1.92
CA ILE A 20 51.30 6.73 0.81
C ILE A 20 50.20 7.45 0.02
N LEU A 21 50.45 8.70 -0.40
CA LEU A 21 49.51 9.49 -1.19
C LEU A 21 50.14 10.12 -2.45
N SER A 22 51.27 9.60 -2.93
CA SER A 22 51.85 10.05 -4.21
C SER A 22 51.31 9.27 -5.41
N ASP A 23 50.99 7.97 -5.28
CA ASP A 23 50.89 7.10 -6.47
C ASP A 23 49.46 6.72 -6.90
N ILE A 24 48.44 7.35 -6.33
CA ILE A 24 47.04 7.12 -6.72
C ILE A 24 46.65 8.07 -7.88
N PRO A 25 46.25 7.55 -9.06
CA PRO A 25 45.90 8.36 -10.23
C PRO A 25 44.74 9.32 -9.93
N ALA A 26 44.80 10.52 -10.53
CA ALA A 26 43.91 11.65 -10.22
C ALA A 26 42.41 11.36 -10.41
N ASN A 27 42.05 10.31 -11.17
CA ASN A 27 40.66 9.90 -11.38
C ASN A 27 40.03 9.31 -10.09
N GLU A 28 40.77 8.54 -9.29
CA GLU A 28 40.29 7.90 -8.05
C GLU A 28 40.09 8.92 -6.93
N ARG A 29 40.93 9.96 -6.89
CA ARG A 29 40.76 11.10 -5.97
C ARG A 29 39.47 11.88 -6.28
N ARG A 30 39.12 12.06 -7.56
CA ARG A 30 37.86 12.70 -7.99
C ARG A 30 36.63 11.82 -7.70
N PHE A 31 36.72 10.51 -7.91
CA PHE A 31 35.64 9.58 -7.56
C PHE A 31 35.38 9.49 -6.05
N ARG A 32 36.43 9.52 -5.21
CA ARG A 32 36.28 9.56 -3.73
C ARG A 32 35.70 10.88 -3.24
N LYS A 33 36.08 12.03 -3.80
CA LYS A 33 35.49 13.34 -3.46
C LYS A 33 34.01 13.42 -3.83
N LYS A 34 33.59 12.86 -4.98
CA LYS A 34 32.19 12.89 -5.45
C LYS A 34 31.25 12.02 -4.59
N ARG A 35 31.76 10.95 -3.95
CA ARG A 35 30.98 10.14 -2.98
C ARG A 35 30.65 10.88 -1.68
N ARG A 36 31.51 11.79 -1.21
CA ARG A 36 31.29 12.53 0.06
C ARG A 36 30.18 13.58 -0.03
N SER A 37 29.78 13.99 -1.24
CA SER A 37 28.72 14.98 -1.46
C SER A 37 27.35 14.35 -1.78
N ARG A 38 27.15 13.06 -1.50
CA ARG A 38 25.79 12.53 -1.38
C ARG A 38 25.22 13.08 -0.08
N ARG A 39 24.46 14.19 -0.16
CA ARG A 39 23.64 14.67 0.94
C ARG A 39 22.83 13.47 1.44
N ARG A 40 23.20 12.92 2.60
CA ARG A 40 22.34 11.96 3.30
C ARG A 40 21.03 12.71 3.52
N MET A 41 19.96 12.35 2.83
CA MET A 41 18.64 12.85 3.16
C MET A 41 18.34 12.40 4.57
N ARG A 42 18.50 13.30 5.54
CA ARG A 42 18.15 13.05 6.93
C ARG A 42 16.64 13.16 7.00
N ILE A 43 15.94 12.05 6.79
CA ILE A 43 14.50 11.99 7.07
C ILE A 43 14.37 12.11 8.59
N SER A 44 13.58 13.09 9.06
CA SER A 44 13.33 13.26 10.50
C SER A 44 12.57 12.05 11.03
N LYS A 45 12.87 11.63 12.27
CA LYS A 45 12.10 10.61 12.98
C LYS A 45 10.61 10.99 13.05
N GLU A 46 10.33 12.28 13.21
CA GLU A 46 8.95 12.81 13.21
C GLU A 46 8.25 12.60 11.86
N SER A 47 8.94 12.82 10.75
CA SER A 47 8.39 12.59 9.42
C SER A 47 8.10 11.10 9.17
N MET A 48 8.98 10.21 9.65
CA MET A 48 8.74 8.75 9.58
C MET A 48 7.55 8.35 10.46
N ASN A 49 7.45 8.88 11.67
CA ASN A 49 6.35 8.57 12.58
C ASN A 49 5.00 9.05 12.03
N ARG A 50 4.94 10.26 11.45
CA ARG A 50 3.74 10.75 10.76
C ARG A 50 3.32 9.82 9.62
N LEU A 51 4.31 9.37 8.86
CA LEU A 51 4.08 8.50 7.73
C LEU A 51 3.51 7.13 8.18
N VAL A 52 4.06 6.54 9.25
CA VAL A 52 3.53 5.32 9.88
C VAL A 52 2.14 5.55 10.43
N MET A 53 1.91 6.66 11.15
CA MET A 53 0.60 7.00 11.71
C MET A 53 -0.46 7.11 10.61
N ASN A 54 -0.15 7.80 9.50
CA ASN A 54 -1.06 7.92 8.35
C ASN A 54 -1.42 6.56 7.76
N PHE A 55 -0.46 5.63 7.69
CA PHE A 55 -0.73 4.27 7.23
C PHE A 55 -1.63 3.50 8.19
N LEU A 56 -1.38 3.57 9.51
CA LEU A 56 -2.19 2.88 10.51
C LEU A 56 -3.65 3.37 10.49
N VAL A 57 -3.84 4.70 10.45
CA VAL A 57 -5.14 5.35 10.33
C VAL A 57 -5.81 5.03 8.99
N GLY A 58 -5.06 5.06 7.89
CA GLY A 58 -5.57 4.77 6.55
C GLY A 58 -6.05 3.32 6.39
N LYS A 59 -5.33 2.36 7.01
CA LYS A 59 -5.68 0.93 7.01
C LYS A 59 -6.73 0.53 8.06
N GLY A 60 -7.13 1.43 8.96
CA GLY A 60 -8.14 1.12 9.97
C GLY A 60 -7.58 0.44 11.24
N TYR A 61 -6.27 0.44 11.46
CA TYR A 61 -5.64 -0.17 12.63
C TYR A 61 -5.73 0.72 13.86
N ARG A 62 -6.93 0.91 14.41
CA ARG A 62 -7.18 1.82 15.55
C ARG A 62 -6.29 1.53 16.76
N GLU A 63 -6.29 0.28 17.23
CA GLU A 63 -5.56 -0.11 18.45
C GLU A 63 -4.06 0.10 18.29
N VAL A 64 -3.52 -0.21 17.11
CA VAL A 64 -2.12 0.00 16.78
C VAL A 64 -1.80 1.49 16.66
N ALA A 65 -2.70 2.28 16.05
CA ALA A 65 -2.54 3.74 15.97
C ALA A 65 -2.55 4.38 17.37
N GLU A 66 -3.40 3.91 18.27
CA GLU A 66 -3.49 4.41 19.64
C GLU A 66 -2.25 4.05 20.47
N ALA A 67 -1.78 2.79 20.39
CA ALA A 67 -0.53 2.38 21.01
C ALA A 67 0.66 3.17 20.43
N PHE A 68 0.71 3.32 19.11
CA PHE A 68 1.75 4.09 18.44
C PHE A 68 1.72 5.57 18.83
N TRP A 69 0.54 6.17 19.05
CA TRP A 69 0.43 7.53 19.56
C TRP A 69 1.01 7.65 20.97
N ARG A 70 0.69 6.72 21.88
CA ARG A 70 1.23 6.69 23.25
C ARG A 70 2.76 6.60 23.27
N ASP A 71 3.35 5.79 22.40
CA ASP A 71 4.79 5.54 22.39
C ASP A 71 5.58 6.61 21.62
N SER A 72 5.03 7.12 20.52
CA SER A 72 5.73 8.04 19.62
C SER A 72 5.41 9.51 19.86
N GLY A 73 4.38 9.82 20.65
CA GLY A 73 3.82 11.17 20.83
C GLY A 73 3.19 11.77 19.57
N THR A 74 3.13 11.01 18.46
CA THR A 74 2.61 11.50 17.18
C THR A 74 1.10 11.39 17.18
N LYS A 75 0.39 12.53 17.23
CA LYS A 75 -1.08 12.56 17.24
C LYS A 75 -1.65 12.15 15.87
N PRO A 76 -2.69 11.30 15.81
CA PRO A 76 -3.40 11.03 14.57
C PRO A 76 -4.07 12.32 14.07
N HIS A 77 -4.06 12.51 12.76
CA HIS A 77 -4.74 13.66 12.13
C HIS A 77 -6.27 13.50 12.14
N VAL A 78 -6.72 12.26 12.22
CA VAL A 78 -8.13 11.83 12.13
C VAL A 78 -8.62 11.39 13.50
N ASP A 79 -9.91 11.57 13.76
CA ASP A 79 -10.54 11.03 14.94
C ASP A 79 -10.54 9.49 14.93
N LEU A 80 -10.08 8.88 16.02
CA LEU A 80 -10.00 7.43 16.14
C LEU A 80 -11.37 6.75 16.06
N GLN A 81 -12.46 7.47 16.37
CA GLN A 81 -13.82 6.97 16.21
C GLN A 81 -14.19 6.83 14.73
N SER A 82 -13.86 7.81 13.88
CA SER A 82 -14.04 7.69 12.42
C SER A 82 -13.27 6.49 11.85
N VAL A 83 -12.05 6.23 12.36
CA VAL A 83 -11.26 5.05 11.99
C VAL A 83 -11.98 3.76 12.37
N GLN A 84 -12.58 3.69 13.57
CA GLN A 84 -13.35 2.54 14.03
C GLN A 84 -14.56 2.28 13.16
N ASP A 85 -15.29 3.32 12.78
CA ASP A 85 -16.48 3.21 11.94
C ASP A 85 -16.11 2.71 10.55
N ARG A 86 -15.05 3.26 9.93
CA ARG A 86 -14.50 2.75 8.66
C ARG A 86 -14.09 1.29 8.74
N MET A 87 -13.37 0.90 9.79
CA MET A 87 -12.96 -0.48 10.01
C MET A 87 -14.16 -1.41 10.12
N SER A 88 -15.21 -1.00 10.84
CA SER A 88 -16.42 -1.81 10.98
C SER A 88 -17.17 -2.01 9.65
N ILE A 89 -17.24 -0.97 8.81
CA ILE A 89 -17.81 -1.08 7.45
C ILE A 89 -16.99 -2.08 6.62
N GLN A 90 -15.66 -1.97 6.64
CA GLN A 90 -14.80 -2.93 5.94
C GLN A 90 -14.99 -4.37 6.44
N GLN A 91 -15.15 -4.58 7.75
CA GLN A 91 -15.40 -5.90 8.31
C GLN A 91 -16.75 -6.47 7.86
N LEU A 92 -17.80 -5.65 7.81
CA LEU A 92 -19.12 -6.06 7.29
C LEU A 92 -19.01 -6.50 5.81
N LEU A 93 -18.30 -5.71 4.99
CA LEU A 93 -18.06 -6.05 3.58
C LEU A 93 -17.26 -7.35 3.42
N LEU A 94 -16.20 -7.55 4.22
CA LEU A 94 -15.39 -8.76 4.17
C LEU A 94 -16.15 -10.01 4.62
N LYS A 95 -17.09 -9.87 5.55
CA LYS A 95 -18.00 -10.95 5.99
C LYS A 95 -19.11 -11.23 4.98
N GLY A 96 -19.45 -10.28 4.11
CA GLY A 96 -20.51 -10.39 3.11
C GLY A 96 -21.84 -9.74 3.54
N HIS A 97 -21.87 -9.01 4.65
CA HIS A 97 -23.05 -8.27 5.11
C HIS A 97 -23.12 -6.91 4.41
N ILE A 98 -23.41 -6.92 3.11
CA ILE A 98 -23.35 -5.71 2.26
C ILE A 98 -24.45 -4.70 2.63
N GLN A 99 -25.65 -5.17 2.96
CA GLN A 99 -26.76 -4.28 3.34
C GLN A 99 -26.48 -3.52 4.64
N GLU A 100 -26.04 -4.23 5.69
CA GLU A 100 -25.64 -3.60 6.96
C GLU A 100 -24.51 -2.59 6.75
N ALA A 101 -23.55 -2.90 5.86
CA ALA A 101 -22.48 -1.97 5.51
C ALA A 101 -23.02 -0.70 4.81
N ARG A 102 -24.03 -0.85 3.94
CA ARG A 102 -24.67 0.25 3.22
C ARG A 102 -25.47 1.15 4.16
N ASP A 103 -26.25 0.56 5.07
CA ASP A 103 -27.01 1.29 6.08
C ASP A 103 -26.07 2.08 7.01
N LYS A 104 -24.99 1.44 7.47
CA LYS A 104 -23.98 2.09 8.29
C LYS A 104 -23.28 3.23 7.56
N LEU A 105 -23.00 3.07 6.26
CA LEU A 105 -22.39 4.10 5.43
C LEU A 105 -23.33 5.29 5.22
N SER A 106 -24.62 5.03 4.98
CA SER A 106 -25.65 6.07 4.86
C SER A 106 -25.84 6.85 6.16
N GLY A 107 -25.73 6.19 7.31
CA GLY A 107 -25.81 6.84 8.62
C GLY A 107 -24.55 7.66 8.97
N MET A 108 -23.39 7.25 8.47
CA MET A 108 -22.12 7.92 8.75
C MET A 108 -21.92 9.20 7.91
N ILE A 109 -22.31 9.17 6.62
CA ILE A 109 -22.08 10.28 5.70
C ILE A 109 -23.36 10.55 4.91
N SER A 110 -23.98 11.71 5.16
CA SER A 110 -25.13 12.15 4.37
C SER A 110 -24.73 12.36 2.91
N ASP A 111 -25.60 11.92 2.00
CA ASP A 111 -25.47 12.08 0.55
C ASP A 111 -24.24 11.38 -0.05
N PHE A 112 -23.68 10.37 0.64
CA PHE A 112 -22.49 9.65 0.17
C PHE A 112 -22.72 8.99 -1.20
N PHE A 113 -23.87 8.33 -1.38
CA PHE A 113 -24.22 7.63 -2.60
C PHE A 113 -24.58 8.57 -3.74
N GLU A 114 -25.17 9.74 -3.44
CA GLU A 114 -25.48 10.76 -4.45
C GLU A 114 -24.21 11.32 -5.08
N LYS A 115 -23.18 11.57 -4.27
CA LYS A 115 -21.88 12.05 -4.72
C LYS A 115 -21.03 10.95 -5.38
N ASN A 116 -21.23 9.69 -4.99
CA ASN A 116 -20.42 8.56 -5.44
C ASN A 116 -21.29 7.43 -6.05
N SER A 117 -21.95 7.71 -7.17
CA SER A 117 -22.79 6.73 -7.87
C SER A 117 -22.05 5.45 -8.28
N TRP A 118 -20.72 5.51 -8.46
CA TRP A 118 -19.89 4.34 -8.71
C TRP A 118 -19.82 3.38 -7.52
N ILE A 119 -19.65 3.91 -6.30
CA ILE A 119 -19.56 3.09 -5.09
C ILE A 119 -20.92 2.43 -4.80
N ASP A 120 -22.00 3.16 -5.06
CA ASP A 120 -23.35 2.62 -4.92
C ASP A 120 -23.58 1.41 -5.87
N PHE A 121 -23.16 1.56 -7.13
CA PHE A 121 -23.17 0.47 -8.09
C PHE A 121 -22.28 -0.70 -7.65
N LEU A 122 -21.08 -0.43 -7.17
CA LEU A 122 -20.12 -1.46 -6.76
C LEU A 122 -20.64 -2.30 -5.59
N LEU A 123 -21.28 -1.66 -4.61
CA LEU A 123 -21.92 -2.36 -3.49
C LEU A 123 -23.13 -3.17 -3.94
N ALA A 124 -24.00 -2.61 -4.77
CA ALA A 124 -25.14 -3.35 -5.33
C ALA A 124 -24.69 -4.56 -6.17
N LYS A 125 -23.60 -4.41 -6.94
CA LYS A 125 -22.99 -5.52 -7.69
C LYS A 125 -22.45 -6.60 -6.74
N GLN A 126 -21.79 -6.20 -5.65
CA GLN A 126 -21.27 -7.17 -4.66
C GLN A 126 -22.41 -7.90 -3.95
N GLU A 127 -23.51 -7.22 -3.65
CA GLU A 127 -24.68 -7.86 -3.06
C GLU A 127 -25.31 -8.89 -4.00
N LEU A 128 -25.45 -8.55 -5.29
CA LEU A 128 -25.86 -9.52 -6.30
C LEU A 128 -24.95 -10.75 -6.32
N ILE A 129 -23.63 -10.55 -6.22
CA ILE A 129 -22.65 -11.64 -6.15
C ILE A 129 -22.89 -12.53 -4.92
N GLU A 130 -23.18 -11.96 -3.75
CA GLU A 130 -23.50 -12.76 -2.57
C GLU A 130 -24.83 -13.53 -2.73
N LEU A 131 -25.86 -12.94 -3.34
CA LEU A 131 -27.13 -13.64 -3.64
C LEU A 131 -26.90 -14.83 -4.61
N ILE A 132 -26.08 -14.64 -5.64
CA ILE A 132 -25.72 -15.70 -6.59
C ILE A 132 -25.00 -16.85 -5.86
N LYS A 133 -24.14 -16.55 -4.88
CA LYS A 133 -23.42 -17.58 -4.09
C LYS A 133 -24.33 -18.40 -3.19
N VAL A 134 -25.43 -17.82 -2.71
CA VAL A 134 -26.45 -18.53 -1.90
C VAL A 134 -27.37 -19.39 -2.80
N HIS A 135 -27.16 -19.40 -4.13
CA HIS A 135 -27.98 -20.08 -5.13
C HIS A 135 -29.44 -19.63 -5.16
N ASN A 136 -29.74 -18.44 -4.63
CA ASN A 136 -31.08 -17.86 -4.72
C ASN A 136 -31.22 -17.03 -5.99
N ILE A 137 -31.42 -17.71 -7.12
CA ILE A 137 -31.46 -17.10 -8.45
C ILE A 137 -32.67 -16.15 -8.60
N GLU A 138 -33.82 -16.50 -8.01
CA GLU A 138 -35.03 -15.69 -8.09
C GLU A 138 -34.86 -14.35 -7.39
N GLU A 139 -34.35 -14.35 -6.16
CA GLU A 139 -34.05 -13.10 -5.43
C GLU A 139 -32.95 -12.29 -6.12
N ALA A 140 -31.91 -12.96 -6.64
CA ALA A 140 -30.84 -12.30 -7.39
C ALA A 140 -31.38 -11.57 -8.63
N LEU A 141 -32.31 -12.19 -9.37
CA LEU A 141 -32.97 -11.58 -10.54
C LEU A 141 -33.84 -10.38 -10.15
N GLN A 142 -34.69 -10.53 -9.13
CA GLN A 142 -35.53 -9.45 -8.64
C GLN A 142 -34.69 -8.26 -8.15
N PHE A 143 -33.60 -8.55 -7.44
CA PHE A 143 -32.65 -7.54 -6.97
C PHE A 143 -31.97 -6.83 -8.14
N ALA A 144 -31.50 -7.56 -9.15
CA ALA A 144 -30.85 -6.98 -10.31
C ALA A 144 -31.78 -6.02 -11.07
N VAL A 145 -33.04 -6.43 -11.30
CA VAL A 145 -34.02 -5.56 -11.97
C VAL A 145 -34.33 -4.32 -11.13
N LYS A 146 -34.53 -4.48 -9.82
CA LYS A 146 -34.90 -3.36 -8.94
C LYS A 146 -33.77 -2.37 -8.73
N ASN A 147 -32.56 -2.86 -8.41
CA ASN A 147 -31.45 -2.05 -7.94
C ASN A 147 -30.39 -1.78 -9.02
N LEU A 148 -30.13 -2.72 -9.95
CA LEU A 148 -29.07 -2.58 -10.95
C LEU A 148 -29.55 -2.01 -12.30
N ALA A 149 -30.81 -2.25 -12.68
CA ALA A 149 -31.35 -1.72 -13.95
C ALA A 149 -31.25 -0.19 -14.10
N PRO A 150 -31.49 0.62 -13.05
CA PRO A 150 -31.31 2.08 -13.14
C PRO A 150 -29.87 2.49 -13.47
N PHE A 151 -28.86 1.70 -13.07
CA PHE A 151 -27.46 1.98 -13.40
C PHE A 151 -27.14 1.58 -14.84
N GLY A 152 -27.70 0.47 -15.34
CA GLY A 152 -27.54 0.04 -16.73
C GLY A 152 -28.04 1.08 -17.74
N GLN A 153 -29.08 1.84 -17.40
CA GLN A 153 -29.60 2.93 -18.24
C GLN A 153 -28.70 4.17 -18.26
N LYS A 154 -27.91 4.41 -17.20
CA LYS A 154 -27.04 5.59 -17.07
C LYS A 154 -25.76 5.48 -17.87
N SER A 155 -25.18 4.29 -17.97
CA SER A 155 -23.90 4.09 -18.65
C SER A 155 -23.79 2.68 -19.24
N PRO A 156 -23.32 2.55 -20.50
CA PRO A 156 -23.07 1.25 -21.12
C PRO A 156 -22.00 0.44 -20.38
N HIS A 157 -21.08 1.09 -19.66
CA HIS A 157 -20.07 0.41 -18.86
C HIS A 157 -20.71 -0.35 -17.67
N PHE A 158 -21.71 0.24 -17.01
CA PHE A 158 -22.42 -0.45 -15.92
C PHE A 158 -23.21 -1.64 -16.44
N LEU A 159 -23.84 -1.50 -17.61
CA LEU A 159 -24.55 -2.59 -18.26
C LEU A 159 -23.63 -3.78 -18.53
N GLN A 160 -22.44 -3.55 -19.09
CA GLN A 160 -21.47 -4.61 -19.34
C GLN A 160 -21.05 -5.36 -18.06
N GLU A 161 -20.85 -4.63 -16.96
CA GLU A 161 -20.50 -5.22 -15.67
C GLU A 161 -21.66 -6.01 -15.04
N ILE A 162 -22.91 -5.57 -15.25
CA ILE A 162 -24.11 -6.32 -14.85
C ILE A 162 -24.22 -7.60 -15.66
N GLU A 163 -24.11 -7.54 -16.99
CA GLU A 163 -24.18 -8.71 -17.88
C GLU A 163 -23.11 -9.75 -17.53
N ARG A 164 -21.88 -9.31 -17.27
CA ARG A 164 -20.79 -10.19 -16.81
C ARG A 164 -21.17 -10.91 -15.51
N THR A 165 -21.67 -10.17 -14.53
CA THR A 165 -22.05 -10.75 -13.23
C THR A 165 -23.22 -11.72 -13.38
N MET A 166 -24.23 -11.37 -14.18
CA MET A 166 -25.40 -12.20 -14.44
C MET A 166 -25.06 -13.47 -15.24
N SER A 167 -24.05 -13.42 -16.10
CA SER A 167 -23.61 -14.60 -16.85
C SER A 167 -23.14 -15.76 -15.96
N VAL A 168 -22.72 -15.47 -14.72
CA VAL A 168 -22.35 -16.48 -13.73
C VAL A 168 -23.53 -17.41 -13.39
N ILE A 169 -24.76 -16.90 -13.46
CA ILE A 169 -25.99 -17.67 -13.17
C ILE A 169 -26.25 -18.76 -14.22
N ALA A 170 -25.74 -18.59 -15.45
CA ALA A 170 -25.92 -19.58 -16.52
C ALA A 170 -25.15 -20.89 -16.25
N PHE A 171 -24.20 -20.89 -15.31
CA PHE A 171 -23.42 -22.06 -14.95
C PHE A 171 -24.06 -22.81 -13.77
N LYS A 172 -24.04 -24.14 -13.81
CA LYS A 172 -24.54 -25.00 -12.72
C LYS A 172 -23.77 -24.76 -11.42
N SER A 173 -22.46 -24.58 -11.52
CA SER A 173 -21.58 -24.19 -10.43
C SER A 173 -21.02 -22.79 -10.72
N PRO A 174 -21.36 -21.76 -9.93
CA PRO A 174 -20.86 -20.40 -10.11
C PRO A 174 -19.32 -20.29 -10.12
N LEU A 175 -18.63 -21.19 -9.42
CA LEU A 175 -17.17 -21.26 -9.33
C LEU A 175 -16.48 -21.86 -10.57
N GLU A 176 -17.20 -22.65 -11.36
CA GLU A 176 -16.69 -23.23 -12.61
C GLU A 176 -16.76 -22.22 -13.77
N SER A 177 -17.42 -21.09 -13.56
CA SER A 177 -17.46 -20.01 -14.53
C SER A 177 -16.05 -19.46 -14.74
N PRO A 178 -15.69 -19.02 -15.97
CA PRO A 178 -14.48 -18.22 -16.19
C PRO A 178 -14.47 -16.92 -15.35
N LEU A 179 -15.63 -16.52 -14.82
CA LEU A 179 -15.80 -15.38 -13.93
C LEU A 179 -15.86 -15.78 -12.43
N GLY A 180 -15.46 -17.00 -12.07
CA GLY A 180 -15.44 -17.47 -10.68
C GLY A 180 -14.60 -16.60 -9.74
N HIS A 181 -13.58 -15.91 -10.28
CA HIS A 181 -12.77 -14.92 -9.55
C HIS A 181 -13.60 -13.76 -8.96
N LEU A 182 -14.78 -13.46 -9.52
CA LEU A 182 -15.69 -12.43 -8.98
C LEU A 182 -16.33 -12.87 -7.65
N LEU A 183 -16.43 -14.17 -7.40
CA LEU A 183 -17.05 -14.75 -6.20
C LEU A 183 -16.06 -14.89 -5.04
N GLU A 184 -14.77 -14.74 -5.32
CA GLU A 184 -13.68 -14.93 -4.37
C GLU A 184 -13.59 -13.82 -3.32
N GLN A 185 -12.90 -14.15 -2.22
CA GLN A 185 -12.58 -13.17 -1.17
C GLN A 185 -11.73 -11.99 -1.68
N THR A 186 -10.93 -12.23 -2.72
CA THR A 186 -10.10 -11.22 -3.37
C THR A 186 -10.95 -10.07 -3.90
N GLN A 187 -12.09 -10.37 -4.53
CA GLN A 187 -13.02 -9.36 -5.02
C GLN A 187 -13.67 -8.57 -3.87
N ARG A 188 -14.15 -9.25 -2.81
CA ARG A 188 -14.68 -8.56 -1.61
C ARG A 188 -13.68 -7.60 -1.00
N ARG A 189 -12.41 -8.01 -0.92
CA ARG A 189 -11.34 -7.15 -0.39
C ARG A 189 -11.12 -5.91 -1.26
N ARG A 190 -11.14 -6.06 -2.59
CA ARG A 190 -11.04 -4.92 -3.52
C ARG A 190 -12.20 -3.94 -3.33
N VAL A 191 -13.43 -4.44 -3.18
CA VAL A 191 -14.60 -3.58 -2.91
C VAL A 191 -14.44 -2.85 -1.57
N ALA A 192 -14.00 -3.55 -0.51
CA ALA A 192 -13.76 -2.94 0.79
C ALA A 192 -12.64 -1.87 0.79
N ASP A 193 -11.60 -2.07 -0.02
CA ASP A 193 -10.53 -1.10 -0.21
C ASP A 193 -11.02 0.13 -1.00
N GLU A 194 -11.78 -0.07 -2.07
CA GLU A 194 -12.36 1.02 -2.87
C GLU A 194 -13.34 1.86 -2.04
N VAL A 195 -14.24 1.22 -1.29
CA VAL A 195 -15.16 1.89 -0.36
C VAL A 195 -14.39 2.71 0.68
N ASN A 196 -13.36 2.14 1.30
CA ASN A 196 -12.55 2.86 2.28
C ASN A 196 -11.85 4.08 1.66
N SER A 197 -11.32 3.94 0.44
CA SER A 197 -10.72 5.07 -0.28
C SER A 197 -11.75 6.17 -0.57
N ALA A 198 -12.97 5.80 -0.94
CA ALA A 198 -14.05 6.76 -1.19
C ALA A 198 -14.52 7.46 0.09
N ILE A 199 -14.58 6.76 1.22
CA ILE A 199 -14.88 7.36 2.52
C ILE A 199 -13.80 8.39 2.87
N LEU A 200 -12.52 8.03 2.76
CA LEU A 200 -11.39 8.93 3.03
C LEU A 200 -11.45 10.20 2.15
N ARG A 201 -11.69 10.04 0.83
CA ARG A 201 -11.89 11.17 -0.10
C ARG A 201 -13.06 12.05 0.32
N SER A 202 -14.19 11.46 0.71
CA SER A 202 -15.38 12.21 1.11
C SER A 202 -15.21 13.00 2.41
N GLN A 203 -14.38 12.51 3.33
CA GLN A 203 -14.02 13.17 4.58
C GLN A 203 -12.90 14.21 4.39
N LYS A 204 -12.42 14.43 3.15
CA LYS A 204 -11.24 15.23 2.81
C LYS A 204 -9.96 14.77 3.51
N GLU A 205 -9.95 13.52 3.96
CA GLU A 205 -8.78 12.87 4.52
C GLU A 205 -8.01 12.26 3.35
N GLU A 206 -7.18 13.05 2.68
CA GLU A 206 -6.25 12.52 1.67
C GLU A 206 -5.12 11.75 2.37
N LEU A 207 -5.48 10.58 2.89
CA LEU A 207 -4.55 9.58 3.38
C LEU A 207 -4.30 8.57 2.27
N GLU A 208 -3.71 9.01 1.15
CA GLU A 208 -2.97 8.09 0.30
C GLU A 208 -1.81 7.56 1.14
N PRO A 209 -1.76 6.25 1.47
CA PRO A 209 -0.68 5.73 2.28
C PRO A 209 0.58 5.77 1.43
N LEU A 210 1.36 6.84 1.63
CA LEU A 210 2.61 7.07 0.91
C LEU A 210 3.63 5.95 1.18
N LEU A 211 3.51 5.22 2.28
CA LEU A 211 4.37 4.07 2.63
C LEU A 211 4.37 2.96 1.56
N PRO A 212 3.23 2.31 1.26
CA PRO A 212 3.14 1.34 0.17
C PRO A 212 3.75 1.83 -1.14
N SER A 213 3.44 3.06 -1.54
CA SER A 213 3.97 3.66 -2.77
C SER A 213 5.48 3.82 -2.69
N MET A 214 6.03 4.32 -1.58
CA MET A 214 7.47 4.44 -1.38
C MET A 214 8.16 3.08 -1.42
N VAL A 215 7.61 2.06 -0.74
CA VAL A 215 8.16 0.69 -0.75
C VAL A 215 8.17 0.10 -2.15
N GLN A 216 7.10 0.28 -2.93
CA GLN A 216 7.06 -0.14 -4.33
C GLN A 216 8.11 0.58 -5.18
N HIS A 217 8.25 1.89 -5.03
CA HIS A 217 9.29 2.63 -5.72
C HIS A 217 10.70 2.17 -5.31
N PHE A 218 10.92 1.84 -4.03
CA PHE A 218 12.20 1.30 -3.57
C PHE A 218 12.50 -0.05 -4.19
N HIS A 219 11.56 -0.99 -4.20
CA HIS A 219 11.75 -2.28 -4.88
C HIS A 219 12.02 -2.11 -6.37
N TYR A 220 11.25 -1.26 -7.06
CA TYR A 220 11.51 -0.96 -8.45
C TYR A 220 12.92 -0.39 -8.68
N MET A 221 13.38 0.50 -7.80
CA MET A 221 14.73 1.04 -7.87
C MET A 221 15.80 -0.02 -7.60
N GLU A 222 15.57 -0.94 -6.66
CA GLU A 222 16.44 -2.09 -6.39
C GLU A 222 16.56 -2.98 -7.62
N ASP A 223 15.43 -3.38 -8.22
CA ASP A 223 15.39 -4.19 -9.44
C ASP A 223 16.14 -3.51 -10.60
N GLN A 224 15.95 -2.20 -10.76
CA GLN A 224 16.65 -1.41 -11.80
C GLN A 224 18.15 -1.30 -11.54
N LEU A 225 18.58 -1.27 -10.27
CA LEU A 225 20.00 -1.26 -9.91
C LEU A 225 20.63 -2.63 -10.11
N GLU A 226 19.95 -3.70 -9.72
CA GLU A 226 20.38 -5.07 -9.92
C GLU A 226 20.52 -5.39 -11.42
N ALA A 227 19.51 -5.06 -12.23
CA ALA A 227 19.56 -5.20 -13.68
C ALA A 227 20.72 -4.43 -14.33
N LYS A 228 21.11 -3.26 -13.77
CA LYS A 228 22.27 -2.48 -14.26
C LYS A 228 23.61 -3.05 -13.79
N LEU A 229 23.68 -3.64 -12.59
CA LEU A 229 24.85 -4.37 -12.08
C LEU A 229 25.11 -5.61 -12.92
N SER A 230 24.08 -6.39 -13.25
CA SER A 230 24.19 -7.56 -14.12
C SER A 230 24.62 -7.22 -15.55
N ARG A 231 24.35 -6.00 -16.02
CA ARG A 231 24.76 -5.49 -17.35
C ARG A 231 26.20 -4.95 -17.41
N HIS A 232 26.89 -4.81 -16.27
CA HIS A 232 28.27 -4.32 -16.22
C HIS A 232 29.13 -5.24 -15.32
N PRO A 233 29.50 -6.45 -15.79
CA PRO A 233 30.57 -7.19 -15.15
C PRO A 233 31.89 -6.48 -15.48
N ARG A 234 32.36 -5.59 -14.60
CA ARG A 234 33.76 -5.13 -14.66
C ARG A 234 34.57 -5.90 -13.64
N GLY A 235 35.19 -6.98 -14.11
CA GLY A 235 36.47 -7.46 -13.61
C GLY A 235 37.41 -7.54 -14.81
N ILE A 236 38.43 -6.70 -14.84
CA ILE A 236 39.55 -6.81 -15.79
C ILE A 236 40.26 -8.12 -15.43
N SER A 237 40.41 -9.06 -16.37
CA SER A 237 41.36 -10.16 -16.20
C SER A 237 42.75 -9.56 -16.09
N ILE A 238 43.35 -9.69 -14.90
CA ILE A 238 44.77 -9.45 -14.73
C ILE A 238 45.43 -10.76 -15.17
N ASP A 239 45.94 -10.79 -16.40
CA ASP A 239 46.80 -11.89 -16.84
C ASP A 239 48.06 -11.89 -15.98
N ASP A 240 48.31 -13.01 -15.28
CA ASP A 240 49.51 -13.22 -14.49
C ASP A 240 50.77 -13.17 -15.38
N PRO A 241 51.88 -12.57 -14.91
CA PRO A 241 53.12 -12.53 -15.69
C PRO A 241 53.74 -13.94 -15.80
N PRO A 242 54.30 -14.33 -16.95
CA PRO A 242 54.93 -15.63 -17.10
C PRO A 242 56.18 -15.73 -16.21
N CYS A 243 56.21 -16.74 -15.36
CA CYS A 243 57.41 -17.16 -14.66
C CYS A 243 58.52 -17.50 -15.67
N GLN A 244 59.69 -16.91 -15.45
CA GLN A 244 60.89 -17.11 -16.25
C GLN A 244 61.41 -18.55 -16.14
N HIS A 245 61.89 -19.09 -17.26
CA HIS A 245 63.02 -20.03 -17.31
C HIS A 245 63.96 -19.60 -18.44
#